data_AF-A0A448WMW8-F1
#
_entry.id   AF-A0A448WMW8-F1
#
_cell.length_a   1.000
_cell.length_b   1.000
_cell.length_c   1.000
_cell.angle_alpha   90.00
_cell.angle_beta   90.00
_cell.angle_gamma   90.00
#
_symmetry.space_group_name_H-M   'P 1'
#
loop_
_entity.id
_entity.type
_entity.pdbx_description
1 polymer ?
#
loop_
_entity_poly.entity_id
_entity_poly.type
_entity_poly.pdbx_seq_one_letter_code
_entity_poly.pdbx_strand_id
1 'polypeptide(L)'
;MHAPEYMHAPPAISLLGTPFLNSACSLGTSRIRVRDINDAFKELGRMCSMHLNSERPQTKLTILQQAVSLITSLEQQVRGQLNVLPY
;
A
#
# COMPACT_ATOMS: atom_id res chain seq x y z
N MET A 1 25.46 -30.37 -38.69
CA MET A 1 24.11 -29.83 -38.48
C MET A 1 23.20 -30.94 -37.96
N HIS A 2 23.01 -31.02 -36.65
CA HIS A 2 21.82 -31.59 -36.01
C HIS A 2 21.86 -31.24 -34.50
N ALA A 3 20.91 -30.42 -34.07
CA ALA A 3 20.35 -30.37 -32.73
C ALA A 3 18.84 -30.29 -32.97
N PRO A 4 17.99 -31.04 -32.24
CA PRO A 4 17.77 -30.76 -30.82
C PRO A 4 17.50 -32.02 -29.96
N GLU A 5 17.94 -32.03 -28.71
CA GLU A 5 17.28 -32.84 -27.68
C GLU A 5 16.53 -31.93 -26.71
N TYR A 6 15.24 -32.23 -26.64
CA TYR A 6 14.24 -31.63 -25.80
C TYR A 6 14.63 -31.73 -24.33
N MET A 7 14.61 -30.58 -23.66
CA MET A 7 13.93 -30.34 -22.38
C MET A 7 13.49 -31.58 -21.59
N HIS A 8 14.45 -32.37 -21.09
CA HIS A 8 14.16 -33.32 -20.03
C HIS A 8 14.19 -32.56 -18.71
N ALA A 9 13.00 -32.16 -18.24
CA ALA A 9 12.82 -31.72 -16.87
C ALA A 9 13.27 -32.87 -15.94
N PRO A 10 14.18 -32.63 -14.98
CA PRO A 10 14.58 -33.67 -14.05
C PRO A 10 13.39 -34.07 -13.18
N PRO A 11 13.26 -35.38 -12.87
CA PRO A 11 12.17 -35.89 -12.05
C PRO A 11 12.29 -35.31 -10.64
N ALA A 12 11.14 -35.07 -10.02
CA ALA A 12 11.01 -34.52 -8.68
C ALA A 12 11.88 -35.28 -7.65
N ILE A 13 13.07 -34.75 -7.36
CA ILE A 13 13.95 -35.22 -6.30
C ILE A 13 14.38 -34.00 -5.47
N SER A 14 13.95 -34.03 -4.20
CA SER A 14 14.46 -33.25 -3.06
C SER A 14 14.00 -31.79 -2.94
N LEU A 15 12.73 -31.61 -2.58
CA LEU A 15 12.15 -30.34 -2.12
C LEU A 15 12.52 -30.00 -0.65
N LEU A 16 13.76 -30.23 -0.23
CA LEU A 16 14.22 -29.90 1.12
C LEU A 16 15.65 -29.34 1.09
N GLY A 17 15.78 -28.01 1.07
CA GLY A 17 17.03 -27.36 1.50
C GLY A 17 17.77 -26.45 0.51
N THR A 18 17.14 -25.88 -0.53
CA THR A 18 17.81 -24.83 -1.30
C THR A 18 17.76 -23.48 -0.56
N PRO A 19 18.90 -22.80 -0.30
CA PRO A 19 18.93 -21.49 0.34
C PRO A 19 18.29 -20.37 -0.50
N PHE A 20 17.94 -20.67 -1.76
CA PHE A 20 17.27 -19.75 -2.68
C PHE A 20 15.80 -19.49 -2.32
N LEU A 21 15.12 -20.47 -1.70
CA LEU A 21 13.69 -20.37 -1.36
C LEU A 21 13.42 -19.48 -0.13
N ASN A 22 14.36 -19.42 0.83
CA ASN A 22 14.22 -18.56 2.01
C ASN A 22 14.33 -17.06 1.65
N SER A 23 15.19 -16.71 0.70
CA SER A 23 15.37 -15.32 0.26
C SER A 23 14.16 -14.80 -0.55
N ALA A 24 13.58 -15.67 -1.39
CA ALA A 24 12.36 -15.35 -2.13
C ALA A 24 11.13 -15.15 -1.21
N CYS A 25 11.03 -15.91 -0.12
CA CYS A 25 9.93 -15.77 0.84
C CYS A 25 9.98 -14.42 1.60
N SER A 26 11.16 -13.93 1.95
CA SER A 26 11.34 -12.61 2.58
C SER A 26 11.08 -11.44 1.61
N LEU A 27 11.56 -11.55 0.36
CA LEU A 27 11.29 -10.57 -0.70
C LEU A 27 9.81 -10.55 -1.11
N GLY A 28 9.18 -11.72 -1.18
CA GLY A 28 7.76 -11.88 -1.51
C GLY A 28 6.85 -11.24 -0.46
N THR A 29 7.06 -11.54 0.83
CA THR A 29 6.28 -10.92 1.92
C THR A 29 6.49 -9.40 1.98
N SER A 30 7.72 -8.92 1.79
CA SER A 30 8.01 -7.49 1.75
C SER A 30 7.31 -6.79 0.58
N ARG A 31 7.25 -7.43 -0.60
CA ARG A 31 6.51 -6.91 -1.76
C ARG A 31 5.00 -6.87 -1.53
N ILE A 32 4.44 -7.86 -0.83
CA ILE A 32 3.01 -7.85 -0.45
C ILE A 32 2.73 -6.70 0.53
N ARG A 33 3.52 -6.57 1.61
CA ARG A 33 3.34 -5.46 2.56
C ARG A 33 3.46 -4.09 1.89
N VAL A 34 4.42 -3.91 0.98
CA VAL A 34 4.58 -2.65 0.23
C VAL A 34 3.36 -2.39 -0.67
N ARG A 35 2.79 -3.43 -1.29
CA ARG A 35 1.56 -3.32 -2.08
C ARG A 35 0.40 -2.87 -1.21
N ASP A 36 0.17 -3.53 -0.08
CA ASP A 36 -0.94 -3.23 0.83
C ASP A 36 -0.83 -1.81 1.37
N ILE A 37 0.38 -1.37 1.76
CA ILE A 37 0.64 0.01 2.18
C ILE A 37 0.32 0.99 1.05
N ASN A 38 0.77 0.71 -0.18
CA ASN A 38 0.53 1.60 -1.31
C ASN A 38 -0.96 1.70 -1.66
N ASP A 39 -1.71 0.60 -1.55
CA ASP A 39 -3.14 0.60 -1.82
C ASP A 39 -3.92 1.35 -0.73
N ALA A 40 -3.51 1.23 0.54
CA ALA A 40 -4.02 2.07 1.63
C ALA A 40 -3.73 3.57 1.39
N PHE A 41 -2.55 3.92 0.90
CA PHE A 41 -2.21 5.30 0.55
C PHE A 41 -3.09 5.85 -0.58
N LYS A 42 -3.41 5.04 -1.60
CA LYS A 42 -4.31 5.47 -2.68
C LYS A 42 -5.73 5.75 -2.16
N GLU A 43 -6.24 4.90 -1.28
CA GLU A 43 -7.55 5.10 -0.68
C GLU A 43 -7.58 6.37 0.19
N LEU A 44 -6.59 6.54 1.07
CA LEU A 44 -6.47 7.74 1.88
C LEU A 44 -6.35 9.01 1.02
N GLY A 45 -5.55 8.96 -0.06
CA GLY A 45 -5.40 10.06 -1.00
C GLY A 45 -6.72 10.46 -1.67
N ARG A 46 -7.54 9.48 -2.09
CA ARG A 46 -8.89 9.73 -2.62
C ARG A 46 -9.79 10.42 -1.59
N MET A 47 -9.85 9.89 -0.37
CA MET A 47 -10.66 10.50 0.70
C MET A 47 -10.25 11.95 0.94
N CYS A 48 -8.95 12.23 1.04
CA CYS A 48 -8.45 13.59 1.25
C CYS A 48 -8.75 14.52 0.06
N SER A 49 -8.58 14.06 -1.17
CA SER A 49 -8.86 14.86 -2.37
C SER A 49 -10.35 15.22 -2.48
N MET A 50 -11.26 14.29 -2.17
CA MET A 50 -12.70 14.55 -2.17
C MET A 50 -13.11 15.63 -1.15
N HIS A 51 -12.51 15.66 0.04
CA HIS A 51 -12.86 16.65 1.06
C HIS A 51 -12.15 18.01 0.87
N LEU A 52 -10.97 18.01 0.25
CA LEU A 52 -10.15 19.23 0.06
C LEU A 52 -10.29 19.85 -1.34
N ASN A 53 -11.05 19.22 -2.24
CA ASN A 53 -11.19 19.62 -3.66
C ASN A 53 -9.82 19.89 -4.33
N SER A 54 -8.83 19.04 -4.06
CA SER A 54 -7.46 19.24 -4.53
C SER A 54 -7.14 18.39 -5.76
N GLU A 55 -6.86 19.05 -6.88
CA GLU A 55 -6.45 18.41 -8.15
C GLU A 55 -4.92 18.26 -8.28
N ARG A 56 -4.17 18.62 -7.23
CA ARG A 56 -2.71 18.55 -7.26
C ARG A 56 -2.22 17.09 -7.22
N PRO A 57 -1.13 16.76 -7.91
CA PRO A 57 -0.54 15.42 -7.83
C PRO A 57 -0.16 15.09 -6.39
N GLN A 58 -0.59 13.92 -5.92
CA GLN A 58 -0.39 13.47 -4.55
C GLN A 58 0.84 12.54 -4.44
N THR A 59 1.79 12.91 -3.61
CA THR A 59 2.85 12.04 -3.09
C THR A 59 2.44 11.45 -1.74
N LYS A 60 3.14 10.41 -1.26
CA LYS A 60 2.86 9.85 0.07
C LYS A 60 2.98 10.89 1.19
N LEU A 61 3.96 11.79 1.10
CA LEU A 61 4.13 12.87 2.07
C LEU A 61 2.94 13.84 2.05
N THR A 62 2.52 14.27 0.86
CA THR A 62 1.40 15.21 0.74
C THR A 62 0.08 14.58 1.19
N ILE A 63 -0.13 13.27 0.98
CA ILE A 63 -1.31 12.56 1.48
C ILE A 63 -1.34 12.60 3.01
N LEU A 64 -0.20 12.37 3.68
CA LEU A 64 -0.13 12.45 5.15
C LEU A 64 -0.41 13.86 5.66
N GLN A 65 0.18 14.87 5.02
CA GLN A 65 -0.05 16.27 5.39
C GLN A 65 -1.53 16.66 5.21
N GLN A 66 -2.13 16.29 4.08
CA GLN A 66 -3.56 16.53 3.81
C GLN A 66 -4.46 15.82 4.80
N ALA A 67 -4.16 14.57 5.17
CA ALA A 67 -4.93 13.81 6.15
C ALA A 67 -4.94 14.49 7.52
N VAL A 68 -3.76 14.94 8.00
CA VAL A 68 -3.65 15.67 9.27
C VAL A 68 -4.45 16.97 9.25
N SER A 69 -4.35 17.75 8.17
CA SER A 69 -5.14 18.98 8.02
C SER A 69 -6.64 18.70 8.02
N LEU A 70 -7.09 17.70 7.25
CA LEU A 70 -8.49 17.32 7.14
C LEU A 70 -9.07 16.90 8.50
N ILE A 71 -8.38 16.01 9.22
CA ILE A 71 -8.81 15.55 10.55
C ILE A 71 -8.91 16.74 11.51
N THR A 72 -7.87 17.59 11.54
CA THR A 72 -7.85 18.77 12.42
C THR A 72 -9.02 19.71 12.14
N SER A 73 -9.32 19.97 10.86
CA SER A 73 -10.45 20.82 10.45
C SER A 73 -11.80 20.20 10.83
N LEU A 74 -11.99 18.89 10.62
CA LEU A 74 -13.22 18.20 11.00
C LEU A 74 -13.41 18.18 12.52
N GLU A 75 -12.35 17.95 13.30
CA GLU A 75 -12.41 17.99 14.76
C GLU A 75 -12.83 19.37 15.27
N GLN A 76 -12.29 20.45 14.69
CA GLN A 76 -12.69 21.82 15.03
C GLN A 76 -14.16 22.08 14.70
N GLN A 77 -14.65 21.59 13.56
CA GLN A 77 -16.06 21.70 13.19
C GLN A 77 -16.95 20.99 14.21
N VAL A 78 -16.62 19.75 14.61
CA VAL A 78 -17.40 19.00 15.60
C VAL A 78 -17.36 19.69 16.97
N ARG A 79 -16.20 20.20 17.40
CA ARG A 79 -16.08 20.96 18.67
C ARG A 79 -16.88 22.26 18.65
N GLY A 80 -16.86 22.99 17.54
CA GLY A 80 -17.65 24.22 17.35
C GLY A 80 -19.15 23.95 17.35
N GLN A 81 -19.59 22.87 16.70
CA GLN A 81 -20.98 22.40 16.72
C GLN A 81 -21.44 21.98 18.11
N LEU A 82 -20.59 21.25 18.86
CA LEU A 82 -20.88 20.90 20.26
C LEU A 82 -20.99 22.12 21.18
N ASN A 83 -20.28 23.21 20.89
CA ASN A 83 -20.35 24.43 21.69
C ASN A 83 -21.58 25.31 21.38
N VAL A 84 -22.27 25.08 20.26
CA VAL A 84 -23.52 25.80 19.90
C VAL A 84 -24.78 25.00 20.21
N LEU A 85 -24.66 23.75 20.67
CA LEU A 85 -25.80 23.02 21.23
C LEU A 85 -25.99 23.46 22.69
N PRO A 86 -27.09 24.15 23.04
CA PRO A 86 -27.41 24.40 24.43
C PRO A 86 -27.87 23.06 25.03
N TYR A 87 -27.05 22.49 25.91
CA TYR A 87 -27.57 21.59 26.94
C TYR A 87 -28.02 22.44 28.13
#